data_AF-A0A4Q3L8B8-F1
#
_entry.id   AF-A0A4Q3L8B8-F1
#
_cell.length_a   1.000
_cell.length_b   1.000
_cell.length_c   1.000
_cell.angle_alpha   90.00
_cell.angle_beta   90.00
_cell.angle_gamma   90.00
#
_symmetry.space_group_name_H-M   'P 1'
#
loop_
_entity.id
_entity.type
_entity.pdbx_description
1 polymer ?
#
loop_
_entity_poly.entity_id
_entity_poly.type
_entity_poly.pdbx_seq_one_letter_code
_entity_poly.pdbx_strand_id
1 'polypeptide(L)'
;MHNRHLPQTAHTSPTSSTYSLPFTLDADLFDMAPAVPGRPRPDSYVAPPHVLNPSLPPSKQTGLEHQRYSSADLSAFLPPPARASHTQVAPMALFEIALSYVLINEGSTFTDDPSDRGGSTRYGVTQGTLANYLGRPTTPADVQALTPQMVSDIYRKLYWTPIKGDQINKQAVATVTMDLAVLCGPGTAARMLQAAVGATQDGNVGPMTLAAVNKADAAAVVQSMSLAACNYFASIATRDVTQQKWLAGWQYRAHKMTKLLLA
;
A
#
# COMPACT_ATOMS: atom_id res chain seq x y z
N MET A 1 0.68 -71.61 4.61
CA MET A 1 2.04 -71.17 4.23
C MET A 1 2.02 -70.75 2.78
N HIS A 2 1.89 -69.46 2.46
CA HIS A 2 2.21 -68.92 1.13
C HIS A 2 2.53 -67.43 1.28
N ASN A 3 3.78 -67.12 0.95
CA ASN A 3 4.43 -65.82 0.93
C ASN A 3 4.06 -65.13 -0.40
N ARG A 4 3.62 -63.85 -0.41
CA ARG A 4 3.63 -63.01 -1.62
C ARG A 4 3.87 -61.55 -1.30
N HIS A 5 4.77 -60.98 -2.11
CA HIS A 5 5.33 -59.64 -2.07
C HIS A 5 4.30 -58.52 -2.22
N LEU A 6 4.59 -57.40 -1.53
CA LEU A 6 4.06 -56.07 -1.80
C LEU A 6 4.74 -55.46 -3.04
N PRO A 7 4.02 -54.79 -3.95
CA PRO A 7 4.64 -53.95 -4.96
C PRO A 7 4.87 -52.51 -4.45
N GLN A 8 6.06 -51.98 -4.72
CA GLN A 8 6.40 -50.56 -4.68
C GLN A 8 5.79 -49.83 -5.88
N THR A 9 5.19 -48.66 -5.66
CA THR A 9 4.99 -47.60 -6.68
C THR A 9 5.10 -46.25 -5.96
N ALA A 10 6.22 -45.54 -6.11
CA ALA A 10 6.50 -44.52 -7.13
C ALA A 10 6.26 -43.11 -6.57
N HIS A 11 7.36 -42.48 -6.11
CA HIS A 11 7.42 -41.06 -5.81
C HIS A 11 7.25 -40.26 -7.10
N THR A 12 6.14 -39.53 -7.23
CA THR A 12 6.01 -38.47 -8.22
C THR A 12 6.20 -37.13 -7.53
N SER A 13 7.33 -36.48 -7.82
CA SER A 13 7.59 -35.09 -7.47
C SER A 13 6.52 -34.18 -8.09
N PRO A 14 5.94 -33.21 -7.37
CA PRO A 14 5.11 -32.20 -8.01
C PRO A 14 5.98 -31.27 -8.84
N THR A 15 5.62 -31.16 -10.11
CA THR A 15 6.17 -30.23 -11.09
C THR A 15 5.97 -28.79 -10.63
N SER A 16 7.06 -28.02 -10.68
CA SER A 16 7.09 -26.59 -10.37
C SER A 16 6.24 -25.84 -11.41
N SER A 17 5.07 -25.34 -10.99
CA SER A 17 4.25 -24.44 -11.80
C SER A 17 4.64 -23.01 -11.42
N THR A 18 5.43 -22.37 -12.27
CA THR A 18 5.87 -20.99 -12.13
C THR A 18 4.69 -20.06 -12.36
N TYR A 19 4.25 -19.39 -11.30
CA TYR A 19 3.40 -18.19 -11.39
C TYR A 19 4.29 -17.05 -11.92
N SER A 20 4.02 -16.55 -13.12
CA SER A 20 4.61 -15.28 -13.58
C SER A 20 3.77 -14.13 -13.05
N LEU A 21 4.38 -13.26 -12.25
CA LEU A 21 3.83 -11.94 -11.93
C LEU A 21 3.71 -11.13 -13.23
N PRO A 22 2.65 -10.34 -13.45
CA PRO A 22 2.47 -9.55 -14.67
C PRO A 22 3.44 -8.35 -14.79
N PHE A 23 4.50 -8.28 -13.98
CA PHE A 23 5.46 -7.19 -14.01
C PHE A 23 6.91 -7.71 -13.99
N THR A 24 7.69 -7.29 -14.99
CA THR A 24 9.15 -7.29 -14.96
C THR A 24 9.59 -5.85 -14.73
N LEU A 25 10.42 -5.60 -13.72
CA LEU A 25 10.95 -4.27 -13.41
C LEU A 25 12.21 -4.04 -14.24
N ASP A 26 12.08 -3.51 -15.45
CA ASP A 26 13.26 -3.03 -16.21
C ASP A 26 13.72 -1.67 -15.67
N ALA A 27 15.04 -1.55 -15.51
CA ALA A 27 15.73 -0.45 -14.84
C ALA A 27 16.01 0.77 -15.73
N ASP A 28 15.60 0.77 -17.00
CA ASP A 28 16.10 1.71 -18.00
C ASP A 28 15.15 2.87 -18.37
N LEU A 29 14.05 3.07 -17.63
CA LEU A 29 13.04 4.09 -17.98
C LEU A 29 13.27 5.47 -17.32
N PHE A 30 14.52 5.93 -17.29
CA PHE A 30 14.91 7.23 -16.70
C PHE A 30 15.06 8.37 -17.72
N ASP A 31 14.88 8.11 -19.01
CA ASP A 31 15.02 9.14 -20.04
C ASP A 31 13.76 9.18 -20.92
N MET A 32 13.42 10.37 -21.43
CA MET A 32 12.24 10.70 -22.26
C MET A 32 10.99 11.24 -21.50
N ALA A 33 11.12 12.43 -20.90
CA ALA A 33 9.99 13.35 -20.78
C ALA A 33 10.22 14.56 -21.73
N PRO A 34 9.28 14.90 -22.64
CA PRO A 34 9.46 16.03 -23.54
C PRO A 34 9.37 17.38 -22.80
N ALA A 35 10.20 18.33 -23.22
CA ALA A 35 10.35 19.65 -22.62
C ALA A 35 9.07 20.50 -22.75
N VAL A 36 8.58 21.02 -21.61
CA VAL A 36 7.51 22.02 -21.56
C VAL A 36 8.15 23.43 -21.68
N PRO A 37 7.81 24.25 -22.69
CA PRO A 37 8.41 25.57 -22.84
C PRO A 37 7.97 26.52 -21.71
N GLY A 38 8.94 27.14 -21.02
CA GLY A 38 8.69 28.21 -20.04
C GLY A 38 9.22 27.99 -18.61
N ARG A 39 9.81 26.83 -18.29
CA ARG A 39 10.59 26.68 -17.05
C ARG A 39 12.06 27.05 -17.26
N PRO A 40 12.70 27.78 -16.32
CA PRO A 40 14.16 27.93 -16.34
C PRO A 40 14.84 26.56 -16.21
N ARG A 41 16.00 26.40 -16.85
CA ARG A 41 16.81 25.17 -16.80
C ARG A 41 17.25 24.85 -15.36
N PRO A 42 17.55 23.58 -15.02
CA PRO A 42 17.87 23.16 -13.65
C PRO A 42 19.13 23.81 -13.05
N ASP A 43 19.94 24.48 -13.85
CA ASP A 43 21.29 24.91 -13.47
C ASP A 43 21.34 26.17 -12.59
N SER A 44 20.19 26.75 -12.21
CA SER A 44 20.13 27.93 -11.32
C SER A 44 19.58 27.66 -9.92
N TYR A 45 19.25 26.41 -9.57
CA TYR A 45 18.94 26.06 -8.19
C TYR A 45 20.22 25.67 -7.45
N VAL A 46 20.85 26.63 -6.77
CA VAL A 46 21.86 26.32 -5.75
C VAL A 46 21.12 25.81 -4.52
N ALA A 47 21.11 24.48 -4.34
CA ALA A 47 20.64 23.88 -3.10
C ALA A 47 21.45 24.48 -1.92
N PRO A 48 20.80 24.85 -0.80
CA PRO A 48 21.53 25.29 0.38
C PRO A 48 22.51 24.17 0.79
N PRO A 49 23.73 24.51 1.26
CA PRO A 49 24.75 23.51 1.54
C PRO A 49 24.20 22.49 2.52
N HIS A 50 24.18 21.23 2.09
CA HIS A 50 23.87 20.10 2.96
C HIS A 50 24.86 20.13 4.12
N VAL A 51 24.38 20.39 5.34
CA VAL A 51 25.18 20.14 6.53
C VAL A 51 25.30 18.63 6.66
N LEU A 52 26.37 18.07 6.09
CA LEU A 52 26.75 16.68 6.27
C LEU A 52 26.99 16.46 7.76
N ASN A 53 26.29 15.49 8.36
CA ASN A 53 26.59 15.04 9.70
C ASN A 53 27.73 14.01 9.61
N PRO A 54 28.96 14.33 10.04
CA PRO A 54 30.14 13.47 9.87
C PRO A 54 30.08 12.18 10.70
N SER A 55 29.06 12.00 11.54
CA SER A 55 28.88 10.82 12.38
C SER A 55 28.01 9.72 11.75
N LEU A 56 27.47 9.93 10.54
CA LEU A 56 26.63 8.96 9.83
C LEU A 56 27.39 8.33 8.65
N PRO A 57 27.40 6.98 8.53
CA PRO A 57 28.02 6.32 7.39
C PRO A 57 27.31 6.67 6.07
N PRO A 58 28.01 6.62 4.92
CA PRO A 58 27.49 7.11 3.62
C PRO A 58 26.15 6.50 3.21
N SER A 59 25.88 5.25 3.62
CA SER A 59 24.64 4.53 3.33
C SER A 59 23.38 5.12 3.99
N LYS A 60 23.52 6.03 4.95
CA LYS A 60 22.40 6.66 5.67
C LYS A 60 22.17 8.13 5.27
N GLN A 61 22.94 8.64 4.31
CA GLN A 61 22.85 10.04 3.88
C GLN A 61 21.74 10.30 2.85
N THR A 62 21.26 9.25 2.17
CA THR A 62 20.09 9.28 1.29
C THR A 62 19.03 8.34 1.88
N GLY A 63 17.88 8.86 2.32
CA GLY A 63 16.82 8.06 2.96
C GLY A 63 16.09 7.10 2.02
N LEU A 64 16.82 6.26 1.29
CA LEU A 64 16.34 5.35 0.26
C LEU A 64 17.01 3.96 0.40
N GLU A 65 16.89 3.33 1.56
CA GLU A 65 17.04 1.88 1.66
C GLU A 65 15.72 1.27 2.15
N HIS A 66 14.78 1.11 1.22
CA HIS A 66 13.68 0.17 1.40
C HIS A 66 14.13 -1.19 0.90
N GLN A 67 14.48 -2.10 1.81
CA GLN A 67 14.53 -3.52 1.46
C GLN A 67 13.10 -3.94 1.06
N ARG A 68 12.92 -4.18 -0.24
CA ARG A 68 11.67 -4.67 -0.83
C ARG A 68 11.42 -6.10 -0.35
N TYR A 69 10.17 -6.46 -0.08
CA TYR A 69 9.81 -7.86 0.14
C TYR A 69 10.29 -8.72 -1.03
N SER A 70 10.87 -9.87 -0.72
CA SER A 70 11.04 -10.94 -1.69
C SER A 70 9.65 -11.41 -2.16
N SER A 71 9.53 -11.87 -3.40
CA SER A 71 8.30 -12.47 -3.91
C SER A 71 7.79 -13.62 -3.02
N ALA A 72 8.70 -14.31 -2.31
CA ALA A 72 8.38 -15.38 -1.38
C ALA A 72 7.62 -14.88 -0.13
N ASP A 73 7.95 -13.71 0.40
CA ASP A 73 7.32 -13.19 1.62
C ASP A 73 5.90 -12.67 1.37
N LEU A 74 5.64 -12.16 0.17
CA LEU A 74 4.30 -11.72 -0.26
C LEU A 74 3.36 -12.90 -0.55
N SER A 75 3.91 -14.08 -0.86
CA SER A 75 3.10 -15.26 -1.15
C SER A 75 2.23 -15.71 0.02
N ALA A 76 2.65 -15.44 1.26
CA ALA A 76 1.89 -15.72 2.47
C ALA A 76 0.61 -14.86 2.60
N PHE A 77 0.52 -13.76 1.85
CA PHE A 77 -0.63 -12.85 1.82
C PHE A 77 -1.51 -13.03 0.58
N LEU A 78 -1.13 -13.92 -0.35
CA LEU A 78 -1.93 -14.22 -1.53
C LEU A 78 -2.96 -15.32 -1.23
N PRO A 79 -4.17 -15.24 -1.82
CA PRO A 79 -5.15 -16.29 -1.66
C PRO A 79 -4.66 -17.59 -2.33
N PRO A 80 -5.05 -18.78 -1.84
CA PRO A 80 -4.86 -20.02 -2.58
C PRO A 80 -5.60 -19.95 -3.92
N PRO A 81 -5.13 -20.64 -4.98
CA PRO A 81 -5.76 -20.58 -6.30
C PRO A 81 -7.23 -21.01 -6.20
N ALA A 82 -8.13 -20.10 -6.58
CA ALA A 82 -9.57 -20.32 -6.49
C ALA A 82 -10.00 -21.46 -7.43
N ARG A 83 -10.74 -22.44 -6.88
CA ARG A 83 -11.39 -23.49 -7.67
C ARG A 83 -12.63 -22.88 -8.33
N ALA A 84 -12.58 -22.69 -9.65
CA ALA A 84 -13.63 -22.03 -10.41
C ALA A 84 -15.00 -22.67 -10.15
N SER A 85 -15.93 -21.89 -9.59
CA SER A 85 -17.34 -22.23 -9.43
C SER A 85 -18.15 -21.06 -9.97
N HIS A 86 -18.86 -21.27 -11.08
CA HIS A 86 -19.58 -20.23 -11.82
C HIS A 86 -20.79 -19.71 -11.04
N THR A 87 -20.74 -18.45 -10.61
CA THR A 87 -21.91 -17.57 -10.48
C THR A 87 -21.45 -16.17 -10.91
N GLN A 88 -22.08 -15.62 -11.95
CA GLN A 88 -21.76 -14.32 -12.56
C GLN A 88 -22.25 -13.17 -11.67
N VAL A 89 -21.64 -12.99 -10.50
CA VAL A 89 -21.65 -11.70 -9.80
C VAL A 89 -20.44 -10.94 -10.33
N ALA A 90 -20.60 -9.65 -10.67
CA ALA A 90 -19.44 -8.83 -11.03
C ALA A 90 -18.36 -9.00 -9.95
N PRO A 91 -17.10 -9.29 -10.31
CA PRO A 91 -16.08 -9.56 -9.31
C PRO A 91 -15.90 -8.30 -8.44
N MET A 92 -16.13 -8.44 -7.14
CA MET A 92 -15.80 -7.39 -6.18
C MET A 92 -14.29 -7.37 -5.95
N ALA A 93 -13.79 -6.25 -5.45
CA ALA A 93 -12.38 -6.12 -5.13
C ALA A 93 -11.96 -7.11 -4.03
N LEU A 94 -10.78 -7.67 -4.20
CA LEU A 94 -10.14 -8.61 -3.27
C LEU A 94 -9.20 -7.83 -2.35
N PHE A 95 -9.37 -8.04 -1.05
CA PHE A 95 -8.56 -7.42 -0.01
C PHE A 95 -7.08 -7.78 -0.14
N GLU A 96 -6.77 -9.03 -0.46
CA GLU A 96 -5.41 -9.59 -0.48
C GLU A 96 -4.54 -8.91 -1.56
N ILE A 97 -5.15 -8.55 -2.69
CA ILE A 97 -4.50 -7.78 -3.76
C ILE A 97 -4.18 -6.37 -3.26
N ALA A 98 -5.14 -5.72 -2.58
CA ALA A 98 -4.93 -4.39 -2.01
C ALA A 98 -3.87 -4.40 -0.90
N LEU A 99 -3.92 -5.38 0.00
CA LEU A 99 -2.97 -5.53 1.10
C LEU A 99 -1.55 -5.73 0.57
N SER A 100 -1.37 -6.59 -0.44
CA SER A 100 -0.07 -6.83 -1.06
C SER A 100 0.53 -5.54 -1.66
N TYR A 101 -0.30 -4.73 -2.34
CA TYR A 101 0.13 -3.43 -2.85
C TYR A 101 0.56 -2.47 -1.74
N VAL A 102 -0.24 -2.37 -0.68
CA VAL A 102 0.03 -1.49 0.46
C VAL A 102 1.33 -1.88 1.18
N LEU A 103 1.52 -3.17 1.47
CA LEU A 103 2.70 -3.65 2.21
C LEU A 103 4.01 -3.43 1.44
N ILE A 104 3.97 -3.44 0.09
CA ILE A 104 5.13 -3.05 -0.74
C ILE A 104 5.52 -1.59 -0.50
N ASN A 105 4.55 -0.70 -0.24
CA ASN A 105 4.81 0.72 0.01
C ASN A 105 5.23 1.00 1.46
N GLU A 106 4.76 0.23 2.43
CA GLU A 106 5.12 0.39 3.86
C GLU A 106 6.52 -0.14 4.18
N GLY A 107 6.94 -1.24 3.54
CA GLY A 107 8.17 -1.95 3.89
C GLY A 107 8.01 -2.89 5.10
N SER A 108 9.11 -3.57 5.47
CA SER A 108 9.12 -4.64 6.48
C SER A 108 9.93 -4.33 7.74
N THR A 109 10.74 -3.27 7.70
CA THR A 109 11.73 -2.98 8.72
C THR A 109 11.06 -2.68 10.05
N PHE A 110 11.46 -3.42 11.08
CA PHE A 110 11.15 -3.03 12.45
C PHE A 110 11.97 -1.79 12.77
N THR A 111 11.29 -0.70 13.14
CA THR A 111 11.94 0.53 13.58
C THR A 111 11.49 0.81 15.00
N ASP A 112 12.46 1.07 15.88
CA ASP A 112 12.25 1.49 17.25
C ASP A 112 13.16 2.69 17.51
N ASP A 113 12.68 3.87 17.12
CA ASP A 113 13.39 5.13 17.34
C ASP A 113 12.87 5.75 18.66
N PRO A 114 13.73 5.93 19.69
CA PRO A 114 13.33 6.56 20.96
C PRO A 114 12.79 7.99 20.81
N SER A 115 13.07 8.65 19.69
CA SER A 115 12.64 10.00 19.35
C SER A 115 11.27 10.03 18.65
N ASP A 116 10.78 8.87 18.19
CA ASP A 116 9.51 8.75 17.49
C ASP A 116 8.35 8.63 18.49
N ARG A 117 7.43 9.59 18.42
CA ARG A 117 6.22 9.60 19.26
C ARG A 117 5.24 8.48 18.87
N GLY A 118 5.40 7.87 17.69
CA GLY A 118 4.63 6.74 17.20
C GLY A 118 4.98 5.38 17.82
N GLY A 119 6.14 5.30 18.51
CA GLY A 119 6.65 4.06 19.09
C GLY A 119 7.10 3.04 18.03
N SER A 120 7.41 1.82 18.47
CA SER A 120 7.95 0.80 17.56
C SER A 120 6.95 0.45 16.45
N THR A 121 7.45 0.22 15.23
CA THR A 121 6.64 -0.05 14.03
C THR A 121 7.18 -1.26 13.28
N ARG A 122 6.28 -2.15 12.81
CA ARG A 122 6.60 -3.27 11.91
C ARG A 122 5.44 -3.49 10.94
N TYR A 123 5.71 -3.77 9.67
CA TYR A 123 4.66 -3.95 8.64
C TYR A 123 3.73 -2.72 8.48
N GLY A 124 4.21 -1.51 8.77
CA GLY A 124 3.39 -0.29 8.83
C GLY A 124 2.44 -0.22 10.05
N VAL A 125 2.45 -1.22 10.93
CA VAL A 125 1.66 -1.23 12.17
C VAL A 125 2.50 -0.66 13.30
N THR A 126 2.09 0.51 13.80
CA THR A 126 2.69 1.15 14.98
C THR A 126 2.17 0.52 16.26
N GLN A 127 2.89 0.72 17.38
CA GLN A 127 2.44 0.33 18.71
C GLN A 127 1.04 0.89 19.03
N GLY A 128 0.77 2.16 18.68
CA GLY A 128 -0.54 2.79 18.85
C GLY A 128 -1.65 2.14 18.01
N THR A 129 -1.36 1.79 16.76
CA THR A 129 -2.32 1.06 15.89
C THR A 129 -2.65 -0.31 16.47
N LEU A 130 -1.63 -1.03 16.96
CA LEU A 130 -1.83 -2.33 17.61
C LEU A 130 -2.65 -2.20 18.90
N ALA A 131 -2.39 -1.16 19.71
CA ALA A 131 -3.14 -0.91 20.93
C ALA A 131 -4.62 -0.65 20.66
N ASN A 132 -4.91 0.19 19.66
CA ASN A 132 -6.27 0.45 19.20
C ASN A 132 -6.96 -0.82 18.71
N TYR A 133 -6.26 -1.66 17.95
CA TYR A 133 -6.80 -2.93 17.47
C TYR A 133 -7.17 -3.90 18.59
N LEU A 134 -6.26 -4.07 19.57
CA LEU A 134 -6.42 -5.00 20.70
C LEU A 134 -7.31 -4.45 21.83
N GLY A 135 -7.57 -3.15 21.86
CA GLY A 135 -8.30 -2.50 22.96
C GLY A 135 -7.53 -2.49 24.29
N ARG A 136 -6.20 -2.62 24.24
CA ARG A 136 -5.31 -2.55 25.41
C ARG A 136 -4.01 -1.82 25.08
N PRO A 137 -3.29 -1.27 26.07
CA PRO A 137 -1.91 -0.84 25.87
C PRO A 137 -1.04 -1.99 25.33
N THR A 138 -0.11 -1.66 24.46
CA THR A 138 0.84 -2.58 23.82
C THR A 138 2.26 -2.18 24.14
N THR A 139 3.20 -3.09 23.88
CA THR A 139 4.64 -2.93 24.10
C THR A 139 5.40 -3.07 22.77
N PRO A 140 6.66 -2.62 22.68
CA PRO A 140 7.54 -2.93 21.54
C PRO A 140 7.62 -4.43 21.22
N ALA A 141 7.61 -5.29 22.24
CA ALA A 141 7.61 -6.73 22.08
C ALA A 141 6.31 -7.25 21.42
N ASP A 142 5.16 -6.65 21.71
CA ASP A 142 3.90 -6.97 21.01
C ASP A 142 4.00 -6.66 19.50
N VAL A 143 4.61 -5.53 19.15
CA VAL A 143 4.82 -5.13 17.74
C VAL A 143 5.82 -6.05 17.05
N GLN A 144 6.89 -6.44 17.76
CA GLN A 144 7.87 -7.38 17.24
C GLN A 144 7.27 -8.78 17.04
N ALA A 145 6.29 -9.19 17.85
CA ALA A 145 5.61 -10.48 17.75
C ALA A 145 4.49 -10.53 16.69
N LEU A 146 4.29 -9.47 15.90
CA LEU A 146 3.27 -9.44 14.84
C LEU A 146 3.45 -10.58 13.84
N THR A 147 2.39 -11.37 13.68
CA THR A 147 2.30 -12.42 12.64
C THR A 147 1.68 -11.86 11.36
N PRO A 148 1.98 -12.44 10.18
CA PRO A 148 1.31 -12.08 8.92
C PRO A 148 -0.22 -12.08 9.03
N GLN A 149 -0.81 -13.08 9.71
CA GLN A 149 -2.25 -13.16 9.90
C GLN A 149 -2.77 -11.99 10.75
N MET A 150 -2.13 -11.66 11.87
CA MET A 150 -2.55 -10.52 12.69
C MET A 150 -2.43 -9.20 11.92
N VAL A 151 -1.36 -9.02 11.13
CA VAL A 151 -1.21 -7.85 10.26
C VAL A 151 -2.39 -7.79 9.28
N SER A 152 -2.69 -8.89 8.59
CA SER A 152 -3.84 -8.99 7.67
C SER A 152 -5.16 -8.59 8.35
N ASP A 153 -5.43 -9.12 9.55
CA ASP A 153 -6.65 -8.83 10.31
C ASP A 153 -6.73 -7.36 10.75
N ILE A 154 -5.59 -6.77 11.17
CA ILE A 154 -5.49 -5.35 11.52
C ILE A 154 -5.84 -4.49 10.30
N TYR A 155 -5.21 -4.77 9.14
CA TYR A 155 -5.46 -3.99 7.94
C TYR A 155 -6.90 -4.14 7.44
N ARG A 156 -7.45 -5.35 7.51
CA ARG A 156 -8.84 -5.61 7.13
C ARG A 156 -9.80 -4.83 8.02
N LYS A 157 -9.61 -4.87 9.34
CA LYS A 157 -10.50 -4.20 10.31
C LYS A 157 -10.37 -2.68 10.26
N LEU A 158 -9.16 -2.15 10.23
CA LEU A 158 -8.92 -0.71 10.42
C LEU A 158 -8.96 0.11 9.12
N TYR A 159 -8.70 -0.50 7.96
CA TYR A 159 -8.60 0.24 6.70
C TYR A 159 -9.53 -0.27 5.62
N TRP A 160 -9.66 -1.59 5.43
CA TRP A 160 -10.52 -2.16 4.37
C TRP A 160 -12.01 -2.13 4.68
N THR A 161 -12.39 -2.53 5.89
CA THR A 161 -13.79 -2.59 6.33
C THR A 161 -14.43 -1.21 6.37
N PRO A 162 -13.79 -0.14 6.91
CA PRO A 162 -14.39 1.19 6.96
C PRO A 162 -14.68 1.79 5.57
N ILE A 163 -13.88 1.43 4.56
CA ILE A 163 -14.10 1.87 3.18
C ILE A 163 -15.04 0.92 2.40
N LYS A 164 -15.51 -0.15 3.04
CA LYS A 164 -16.31 -1.23 2.43
C LYS A 164 -15.67 -1.77 1.13
N GLY A 165 -14.37 -2.05 1.18
CA GLY A 165 -13.62 -2.47 -0.01
C GLY A 165 -14.20 -3.71 -0.70
N ASP A 166 -14.76 -4.66 0.07
CA ASP A 166 -15.44 -5.86 -0.45
C ASP A 166 -16.71 -5.55 -1.29
N GLN A 167 -17.18 -4.30 -1.31
CA GLN A 167 -18.36 -3.85 -2.05
C GLN A 167 -18.03 -2.92 -3.22
N ILE A 168 -16.74 -2.71 -3.50
CA ILE A 168 -16.27 -1.92 -4.64
C ILE A 168 -15.96 -2.86 -5.80
N ASN A 169 -16.54 -2.62 -6.97
CA ASN A 169 -16.40 -3.50 -8.14
C ASN A 169 -15.17 -3.21 -9.02
N LYS A 170 -14.33 -2.25 -8.64
CA LYS A 170 -13.05 -1.95 -9.32
C LYS A 170 -11.90 -2.10 -8.35
N GLN A 171 -11.04 -3.08 -8.61
CA GLN A 171 -9.88 -3.37 -7.77
C GLN A 171 -8.98 -2.14 -7.58
N ALA A 172 -8.66 -1.42 -8.66
CA ALA A 172 -7.79 -0.24 -8.58
C ALA A 172 -8.35 0.83 -7.64
N VAL A 173 -9.66 1.10 -7.70
CA VAL A 173 -10.33 2.08 -6.82
C VAL A 173 -10.26 1.63 -5.36
N ALA A 174 -10.55 0.35 -5.09
CA ALA A 174 -10.49 -0.19 -3.73
C ALA A 174 -9.06 -0.16 -3.16
N THR A 175 -8.06 -0.55 -3.96
CA THR A 175 -6.64 -0.54 -3.59
C THR A 175 -6.15 0.88 -3.28
N VAL A 176 -6.45 1.86 -4.14
CA VAL A 176 -6.07 3.27 -3.92
C VAL A 176 -6.74 3.84 -2.68
N THR A 177 -8.02 3.54 -2.48
CA THR A 177 -8.76 3.99 -1.29
C THR A 177 -8.14 3.40 -0.01
N MET A 178 -7.75 2.12 -0.02
CA MET A 178 -7.08 1.48 1.11
C MET A 178 -5.69 2.06 1.37
N ASP A 179 -4.88 2.27 0.34
CA ASP A 179 -3.53 2.85 0.50
C ASP A 179 -3.59 4.27 1.08
N LEU A 180 -4.56 5.08 0.64
CA LEU A 180 -4.82 6.39 1.25
C LEU A 180 -5.37 6.27 2.67
N ALA A 181 -6.22 5.29 2.95
CA ALA A 181 -6.74 5.06 4.30
C ALA A 181 -5.61 4.75 5.30
N VAL A 182 -4.57 4.04 4.85
CA VAL A 182 -3.36 3.78 5.65
C VAL A 182 -2.54 5.05 5.81
N LEU A 183 -2.36 5.82 4.73
CA LEU A 183 -1.50 7.00 4.71
C LEU A 183 -2.05 8.21 5.48
N CYS A 184 -3.37 8.46 5.42
CA CYS A 184 -3.99 9.65 6.03
C CYS A 184 -5.29 9.37 6.81
N GLY A 185 -5.57 8.10 7.07
CA GLY A 185 -6.72 7.65 7.85
C GLY A 185 -7.97 7.38 6.99
N PRO A 186 -8.81 6.41 7.40
CA PRO A 186 -9.95 5.94 6.60
C PRO A 186 -10.99 7.02 6.32
N GLY A 187 -11.27 7.91 7.29
CA GLY A 187 -12.23 8.99 7.09
C GLY A 187 -11.77 10.03 6.08
N THR A 188 -10.46 10.31 6.00
CA THR A 188 -9.90 11.24 5.01
C THR A 188 -9.94 10.62 3.62
N ALA A 189 -9.52 9.36 3.49
CA ALA A 189 -9.59 8.62 2.24
C ALA A 189 -11.03 8.47 1.73
N ALA A 190 -11.99 8.19 2.61
CA ALA A 190 -13.40 8.12 2.27
C ALA A 190 -13.95 9.46 1.74
N ARG A 191 -13.57 10.59 2.34
CA ARG A 191 -13.94 11.92 1.81
C ARG A 191 -13.35 12.19 0.43
N MET A 192 -12.10 11.78 0.19
CA MET A 192 -11.48 11.88 -1.14
C MET A 192 -12.23 11.02 -2.18
N LEU A 193 -12.61 9.80 -1.82
CA LEU A 193 -13.42 8.91 -2.67
C LEU A 193 -14.79 9.53 -2.96
N GLN A 194 -15.48 10.04 -1.93
CA GLN A 194 -16.78 10.70 -2.05
C GLN A 194 -16.71 11.93 -2.96
N ALA A 195 -15.67 12.76 -2.79
CA ALA A 195 -15.43 13.91 -3.66
C ALA A 195 -15.25 13.49 -5.13
N ALA A 196 -14.48 12.43 -5.38
CA ALA A 196 -14.19 11.93 -6.73
C ALA A 196 -15.45 11.43 -7.47
N VAL A 197 -16.48 10.99 -6.74
CA VAL A 197 -17.73 10.48 -7.33
C VAL A 197 -18.92 11.43 -7.16
N GLY A 198 -18.70 12.64 -6.64
CA GLY A 198 -19.74 13.63 -6.41
C GLY A 198 -20.74 13.26 -5.30
N ALA A 199 -20.35 12.41 -4.36
CA ALA A 199 -21.15 12.08 -3.19
C ALA A 199 -20.91 13.06 -2.03
N THR A 200 -21.82 13.07 -1.05
CA THR A 200 -21.65 13.82 0.20
C THR A 200 -20.37 13.37 0.92
N GLN A 201 -19.51 14.32 1.26
CA GLN A 201 -18.19 14.07 1.86
C GLN A 201 -18.26 13.92 3.39
N ASP A 202 -19.08 13.00 3.89
CA ASP A 202 -19.25 12.74 5.33
C ASP A 202 -18.16 11.83 5.93
N GLY A 203 -17.31 11.22 5.09
CA GLY A 203 -16.24 10.30 5.48
C GLY A 203 -16.71 8.88 5.83
N ASN A 204 -17.99 8.56 5.62
CA ASN A 204 -18.57 7.24 5.84
C ASN A 204 -19.00 6.63 4.50
N VAL A 205 -18.39 5.52 4.10
CA VAL A 205 -18.77 4.84 2.85
C VAL A 205 -20.12 4.14 3.04
N GLY A 206 -21.20 4.82 2.66
CA GLY A 206 -22.58 4.32 2.71
C GLY A 206 -23.06 3.69 1.39
N PRO A 207 -24.28 3.14 1.35
CA PRO A 207 -24.88 2.60 0.12
C PRO A 207 -24.89 3.59 -1.06
N MET A 208 -25.13 4.88 -0.77
CA MET A 208 -25.12 5.93 -1.79
C MET A 208 -23.72 6.17 -2.37
N THR A 209 -22.69 6.20 -1.52
CA THR A 209 -21.29 6.29 -1.96
C THR A 209 -20.93 5.07 -2.81
N LEU A 210 -21.26 3.86 -2.37
CA LEU A 210 -20.98 2.63 -3.11
C LEU A 210 -21.66 2.59 -4.47
N ALA A 211 -22.92 3.03 -4.56
CA ALA A 211 -23.63 3.12 -5.83
C ALA A 211 -22.93 4.08 -6.81
N ALA A 212 -22.49 5.25 -6.33
CA ALA A 212 -21.76 6.22 -7.14
C ALA A 212 -20.40 5.68 -7.59
N VAL A 213 -19.61 5.10 -6.67
CA VAL A 213 -18.31 4.46 -6.96
C VAL A 213 -18.45 3.33 -7.97
N ASN A 214 -19.45 2.47 -7.80
CA ASN A 214 -19.67 1.32 -8.67
C ASN A 214 -20.22 1.69 -10.05
N LYS A 215 -20.71 2.92 -10.24
CA LYS A 215 -21.10 3.48 -11.54
C LYS A 215 -19.98 4.30 -12.20
N ALA A 216 -19.10 4.93 -11.42
CA ALA A 216 -18.06 5.80 -11.91
C ALA A 216 -16.97 5.07 -12.71
N ASP A 217 -16.34 5.81 -13.63
CA ASP A 217 -15.14 5.36 -14.34
C ASP A 217 -13.96 5.25 -13.38
N ALA A 218 -13.26 4.11 -13.43
CA ALA A 218 -12.18 3.82 -12.48
C ALA A 218 -10.99 4.77 -12.66
N ALA A 219 -10.65 5.12 -13.91
CA ALA A 219 -9.51 5.98 -14.19
C ALA A 219 -9.74 7.40 -13.68
N ALA A 220 -10.93 7.96 -13.93
CA ALA A 220 -11.33 9.26 -13.40
C ALA A 220 -11.27 9.28 -11.87
N VAL A 221 -11.83 8.27 -11.20
CA VAL A 221 -11.82 8.20 -9.73
C VAL A 221 -10.39 8.14 -9.17
N VAL A 222 -9.54 7.25 -9.70
CA VAL A 222 -8.15 7.11 -9.24
C VAL A 222 -7.35 8.39 -9.45
N GLN A 223 -7.51 9.06 -10.61
CA GLN A 223 -6.84 10.33 -10.89
C GLN A 223 -7.30 11.44 -9.94
N SER A 224 -8.61 11.57 -9.73
CA SER A 224 -9.17 12.55 -8.78
C SER A 224 -8.68 12.30 -7.35
N MET A 225 -8.62 11.05 -6.90
CA MET A 225 -8.13 10.69 -5.57
C MET A 225 -6.63 10.98 -5.42
N SER A 226 -5.82 10.68 -6.44
CA SER A 226 -4.39 10.99 -6.47
C SER A 226 -4.13 12.50 -6.36
N LEU A 227 -4.85 13.31 -7.13
CA LEU A 227 -4.77 14.77 -7.05
C LEU A 227 -5.21 15.30 -5.68
N ALA A 228 -6.34 14.80 -5.16
CA ALA A 228 -6.84 15.18 -3.84
C ALA A 228 -5.82 14.86 -2.73
N ALA A 229 -5.16 13.71 -2.82
CA ALA A 229 -4.10 13.32 -1.89
C ALA A 229 -2.88 14.24 -1.98
N CYS A 230 -2.39 14.56 -3.19
CA CYS A 230 -1.29 15.51 -3.37
C CYS A 230 -1.59 16.88 -2.76
N ASN A 231 -2.80 17.39 -2.95
CA ASN A 231 -3.25 18.67 -2.38
C ASN A 231 -3.37 18.59 -0.85
N TYR A 232 -3.87 17.47 -0.33
CA TYR A 232 -3.96 17.25 1.12
C TYR A 232 -2.59 17.28 1.78
N PHE A 233 -1.60 16.55 1.24
CA PHE A 233 -0.24 16.55 1.80
C PHE A 233 0.46 17.89 1.66
N ALA A 234 0.27 18.59 0.54
CA ALA A 234 0.75 19.97 0.39
C ALA A 234 0.18 20.88 1.49
N SER A 235 -1.13 20.76 1.78
CA SER A 235 -1.76 21.55 2.84
C SER A 235 -1.19 21.28 4.24
N ILE A 236 -0.74 20.04 4.53
CA ILE A 236 -0.09 19.71 5.80
C ILE A 236 1.26 20.41 5.87
N ALA A 237 2.08 20.29 4.83
CA ALA A 237 3.41 20.89 4.76
C ALA A 237 3.39 22.42 4.75
N THR A 238 2.31 23.04 4.26
CA THR A 238 2.07 24.49 4.36
C THR A 238 1.73 24.90 5.79
N ARG A 239 0.95 24.10 6.52
CA ARG A 239 0.53 24.40 7.90
C ARG A 239 1.61 24.10 8.93
N ASP A 240 2.46 23.11 8.66
CA ASP A 240 3.56 22.69 9.53
C ASP A 240 4.83 22.47 8.70
N VAL A 241 5.76 23.42 8.81
CA VAL A 241 7.04 23.41 8.08
C VAL A 241 7.88 22.18 8.43
N THR A 242 7.72 21.61 9.63
CA THR A 242 8.48 20.41 10.04
C THR A 242 8.13 19.17 9.21
N GLN A 243 6.97 19.19 8.54
CA GLN A 243 6.51 18.10 7.68
C GLN A 243 7.01 18.22 6.23
N GLN A 244 7.59 19.36 5.82
CA GLN A 244 8.02 19.58 4.43
C GLN A 244 9.01 18.53 3.93
N LYS A 245 9.87 18.02 4.82
CA LYS A 245 10.85 16.98 4.48
C LYS A 245 10.21 15.69 3.94
N TRP A 246 8.96 15.39 4.29
CA TRP A 246 8.25 14.18 3.85
C TRP A 246 7.36 14.39 2.62
N LEU A 247 7.09 15.64 2.25
CA LEU A 247 6.11 16.00 1.22
C LEU A 247 6.39 15.31 -0.13
N ALA A 248 7.65 15.30 -0.56
CA ALA A 248 8.03 14.69 -1.83
C ALA A 248 7.72 13.18 -1.85
N GLY A 249 7.95 12.46 -0.75
CA GLY A 249 7.63 11.04 -0.62
C GLY A 249 6.13 10.78 -0.65
N TRP A 250 5.35 11.59 0.07
CA TRP A 250 3.89 11.47 0.06
C TRP A 250 3.27 11.74 -1.31
N GLN A 251 3.72 12.80 -2.00
CA GLN A 251 3.25 13.12 -3.34
C GLN A 251 3.68 12.08 -4.37
N TYR A 252 4.89 11.53 -4.25
CA TYR A 252 5.33 10.43 -5.09
C TYR A 252 4.43 9.20 -4.92
N ARG A 253 4.14 8.77 -3.68
CA ARG A 253 3.22 7.66 -3.40
C ARG A 253 1.82 7.92 -3.96
N ALA A 254 1.27 9.11 -3.70
CA ALA A 254 -0.03 9.53 -4.23
C ALA A 254 -0.09 9.50 -5.76
N HIS A 255 0.97 9.95 -6.44
CA HIS A 255 1.02 9.95 -7.90
C HIS A 255 1.20 8.55 -8.49
N LYS A 256 2.06 7.72 -7.89
CA LYS A 256 2.33 6.32 -8.30
C LYS A 256 1.07 5.46 -8.36
N MET A 257 0.05 5.75 -7.56
CA MET A 257 -1.25 5.07 -7.56
C MET A 257 -1.91 5.02 -8.95
N THR A 258 -1.70 6.04 -9.78
CA THR A 258 -2.26 6.09 -11.15
C THR A 258 -1.73 4.98 -12.05
N LYS A 259 -0.57 4.38 -11.74
CA LYS A 259 -0.01 3.24 -12.48
C LYS A 259 -0.85 1.97 -12.33
N LEU A 260 -1.73 1.89 -11.32
CA LEU A 260 -2.70 0.79 -11.19
C LEU A 260 -3.74 0.76 -12.31
N LEU A 261 -3.82 1.82 -13.12
CA LEU A 261 -4.69 1.90 -14.30
C LEU A 261 -4.05 1.31 -15.57
N LEU A 262 -2.74 1.00 -15.53
CA LEU A 262 -1.96 0.54 -16.69
C LEU A 262 -1.65 -0.97 -16.64
N ALA A 263 -2.19 -1.68 -15.65
CA ALA A 263 -1.97 -3.10 -15.38
C ALA A 263 -3.29 -3.87 -15.50
#